data_AF-A0A7K1CMX2-F1
#
_entry.id   AF-A0A7K1CMX2-F1
#
_cell.length_a   1.000
_cell.length_b   1.000
_cell.length_c   1.000
_cell.angle_alpha   90.00
_cell.angle_beta   90.00
_cell.angle_gamma   90.00
#
_symmetry.space_group_name_H-M   'P 1'
#
loop_
_entity.id
_entity.type
_entity.pdbx_description
1 polymer ?
#
loop_
_entity_poly.entity_id
_entity_poly.type
_entity_poly.pdbx_seq_one_letter_code
_entity_poly.pdbx_strand_id
1 'polypeptide(L)' 'GFEINLDYCKGCGICVTECPSGSILMIPEKS' A
#
# COMPACT_ATOMS: atom_id res chain seq x y z
N GLY A 1 8.05 -12.39 -5.72
CA GLY A 1 7.22 -11.55 -4.83
C GLY A 1 6.65 -10.41 -5.65
N PHE A 2 5.62 -9.73 -5.15
CA PHE A 2 5.08 -8.50 -5.73
C PHE A 2 5.62 -7.31 -4.93
N GLU A 3 6.08 -6.26 -5.61
CA GLU A 3 6.62 -5.05 -4.98
C GLU A 3 5.81 -3.83 -5.44
N ILE A 4 5.48 -2.97 -4.48
CA ILE A 4 4.78 -1.70 -4.76
C ILE A 4 5.84 -0.65 -5.05
N ASN A 5 5.78 -0.01 -6.22
CA ASN A 5 6.61 1.15 -6.50
C ASN A 5 6.09 2.35 -5.69
N LEU A 6 6.85 2.74 -4.66
CA LEU A 6 6.48 3.81 -3.74
C LEU A 6 6.67 5.20 -4.35
N ASP A 7 7.55 5.37 -5.35
CA ASP A 7 7.76 6.66 -6.03
C ASP A 7 6.50 7.15 -6.76
N TYR A 8 5.65 6.21 -7.17
CA TYR A 8 4.35 6.50 -7.81
C TYR A 8 3.16 6.26 -6.86
N CYS A 9 3.41 5.81 -5.63
CA CYS A 9 2.35 5.55 -4.67
C CYS A 9 1.77 6.87 -4.17
N LYS A 10 0.46 7.05 -4.36
CA LYS A 10 -0.26 8.25 -3.90
C LYS A 10 -0.74 8.17 -2.45
N GLY A 11 -0.56 7.03 -1.79
CA GLY A 11 -1.09 6.80 -0.45
C GLY A 11 -2.63 6.74 -0.37
N CYS A 12 -3.34 6.37 -1.45
CA CYS A 12 -4.81 6.38 -1.47
C CYS A 12 -5.49 5.22 -0.73
N GLY A 13 -4.76 4.15 -0.42
CA GLY A 13 -5.25 3.02 0.39
C GLY A 13 -6.04 1.95 -0.36
N ILE A 14 -6.36 2.12 -1.65
CA ILE A 14 -7.19 1.17 -2.39
C ILE A 14 -6.60 -0.26 -2.43
N CYS A 15 -5.27 -0.37 -2.50
CA CYS A 15 -4.60 -1.66 -2.49
C CYS A 15 -4.80 -2.43 -1.17
N VAL A 16 -4.93 -1.73 -0.04
CA VAL A 16 -5.21 -2.36 1.26
C VAL A 16 -6.67 -2.80 1.32
N THR A 17 -7.60 -1.93 0.90
CA THR A 17 -9.04 -2.23 0.90
C THR A 17 -9.40 -3.42 0.02
N GLU A 18 -8.81 -3.50 -1.17
CA GLU A 18 -9.11 -4.56 -2.14
C GLU A 18 -8.33 -5.85 -1.88
N CYS A 19 -7.37 -5.88 -0.95
CA CYS A 19 -6.55 -7.07 -0.70
C CYS A 19 -7.37 -8.15 0.04
N PRO A 20 -7.78 -9.25 -0.62
CA PRO A 20 -8.63 -10.26 0.00
C PRO A 20 -7.90 -11.04 1.09
N SER A 21 -6.58 -11.15 0.99
CA SER A 21 -5.73 -11.83 1.97
C SER A 21 -5.28 -10.91 3.10
N GLY A 22 -5.60 -9.61 3.04
CA GLY A 22 -5.17 -8.63 4.06
C GLY A 22 -3.65 -8.50 4.20
N SER A 23 -2.89 -8.83 3.16
CA SER A 23 -1.43 -8.94 3.24
C SER A 23 -0.70 -7.61 3.05
N ILE A 24 -1.43 -6.52 2.84
CA ILE A 24 -0.88 -5.18 2.61
C ILE A 24 -1.31 -4.29 3.78
N LEU A 25 -0.35 -3.56 4.36
CA LEU A 25 -0.60 -2.57 5.40
C LEU A 25 -0.18 -1.18 4.92
N MET A 26 -1.03 -0.18 5.15
CA MET A 26 -0.69 1.22 4.91
C MET A 26 -0.17 1.84 6.21
N ILE A 27 1.04 2.40 6.14
CA ILE A 27 1.68 3.14 7.23
C ILE A 27 1.95 4.59 6.80
N PRO A 28 1.71 5.58 7.67
CA PRO A 28 2.05 6.96 7.39
C PRO A 28 3.56 7.12 7.16
N GLU A 29 3.92 7.97 6.19
CA GLU A 29 5.31 8.35 5.99
C GLU A 29 5.80 9.17 7.20
N LYS A 30 7.03 8.91 7.64
CA LYS A 30 7.64 9.67 8.73
C LYS A 30 8.18 10.98 8.17
N SER A 31 7.78 12.10 8.78
CA SER A 31 8.30 13.44 8.51
C SER A 31 9.75 13.59 8.93
#